data_AF-A4L3B9-F1
#
_entry.id   AF-A4L3B9-F1
#
_cell.length_a   1.000
_cell.length_b   1.000
_cell.length_c   1.000
_cell.angle_alpha   90.00
_cell.angle_beta   90.00
_cell.angle_gamma   90.00
#
_symmetry.space_group_name_H-M   'P 1'
#
loop_
_entity.id
_entity.type
_entity.pdbx_description
1 polymer ?
#
loop_
_entity_poly.entity_id
_entity_poly.type
_entity_poly.pdbx_seq_one_letter_code
_entity_poly.pdbx_strand_id
1 'polypeptide(L)' 'NEQAHGQDLGALGSCLQRFTTMPFLFCNINNVCNFASRNDYSYWLSTPALMPMDMAPITGRALEPYISRCTVCEGPTIA' A
#
# COMPACT_ATOMS: atom_id res chain seq x y z
N ASN A 1 13.96 -3.08 -4.31
CA ASN A 1 14.84 -2.75 -5.47
C ASN A 1 14.81 -1.24 -5.76
N GLU A 2 14.69 -0.38 -4.73
CA GLU A 2 14.69 1.11 -4.76
C GLU A 2 13.96 1.82 -5.93
N GLN A 3 13.10 1.10 -6.64
CA GLN A 3 12.39 1.57 -7.81
C GLN A 3 10.93 1.69 -7.44
N ALA A 4 10.39 2.91 -7.57
CA ALA A 4 8.98 3.17 -7.33
C ALA A 4 8.14 2.71 -8.53
N HIS A 5 6.99 2.12 -8.25
CA HIS A 5 5.96 1.82 -9.24
C HIS A 5 4.62 2.31 -8.71
N GLY A 6 4.01 3.25 -9.43
CA GLY A 6 2.73 3.86 -9.06
C GLY A 6 1.54 3.19 -9.72
N GLN A 7 0.37 3.36 -9.11
CA GLN A 7 -0.93 3.01 -9.69
C GLN A 7 -1.73 4.30 -9.86
N ASP A 8 -2.46 4.42 -10.97
CA ASP A 8 -3.37 5.53 -11.18
C ASP A 8 -4.51 5.46 -10.16
N LEU A 9 -4.78 6.57 -9.46
CA LEU A 9 -5.84 6.68 -8.46
C LEU A 9 -7.24 6.62 -9.07
N GLY A 10 -7.37 6.90 -10.38
CA GLY A 10 -8.62 6.69 -11.13
C GLY A 10 -8.85 5.24 -11.56
N ALA A 11 -7.83 4.39 -11.47
CA ALA A 11 -7.92 2.99 -11.88
C ALA A 11 -8.16 2.06 -10.69
N LEU A 12 -8.81 0.91 -10.95
CA LEU A 12 -9.09 -0.12 -9.95
C LEU A 12 -7.84 -0.67 -9.24
N GLY A 13 -6.66 -0.56 -9.85
CA GLY A 13 -5.38 -0.99 -9.27
C GLY A 13 -4.97 -0.22 -8.01
N SER A 14 -5.48 1.01 -7.82
CA SER A 14 -5.24 1.78 -6.60
C SER A 14 -6.05 1.31 -5.39
N CYS A 15 -7.09 0.49 -5.59
CA CYS A 15 -8.02 0.09 -4.54
C CYS A 15 -7.89 -1.38 -4.14
N LEU A 16 -6.88 -1.68 -3.32
CA LEU A 16 -6.62 -3.03 -2.81
C LEU A 16 -7.61 -3.42 -1.71
N GLN A 17 -8.14 -4.65 -1.80
CA GLN A 17 -9.11 -5.19 -0.85
C GLN A 17 -8.53 -5.40 0.56
N ARG A 18 -7.23 -5.72 0.66
CA ARG A 18 -6.53 -5.99 1.91
C ARG A 18 -5.32 -5.08 2.03
N PHE A 19 -5.22 -4.41 3.17
CA PHE A 19 -4.06 -3.63 3.53
C PHE A 19 -2.95 -4.53 4.09
N THR A 20 -1.70 -4.21 3.74
CA THR A 20 -0.49 -4.71 4.37
C THR A 20 0.63 -3.70 4.09
N THR A 21 1.56 -3.55 5.04
CA THR A 21 2.75 -2.72 4.83
C THR A 21 3.68 -3.27 3.74
N MET A 22 3.50 -4.54 3.35
CA MET A 22 4.22 -5.20 2.27
C MET A 22 3.27 -6.04 1.39
N PRO A 23 2.66 -5.46 0.35
CA PRO A 23 1.66 -6.15 -0.50
C PRO A 23 2.24 -7.01 -1.62
N PHE A 24 3.56 -7.18 -1.68
CA PHE A 24 4.24 -7.93 -2.73
C PHE A 24 5.38 -8.78 -2.20
N LEU A 25 5.88 -9.66 -3.05
CA LEU A 25 7.09 -10.45 -2.87
C LEU A 25 7.97 -10.30 -4.10
N PHE A 26 9.24 -10.66 -3.98
CA PHE A 26 10.15 -10.71 -5.12
C PHE A 26 10.79 -12.10 -5.23
N CYS A 27 10.99 -12.56 -6.45
CA CYS A 27 11.66 -13.82 -6.75
C CYS A 27 12.92 -13.55 -7.56
N ASN A 28 13.97 -14.33 -7.31
CA ASN A 28 15.22 -14.26 -8.08
C ASN A 28 15.27 -15.34 -9.18
N ILE A 29 16.30 -15.27 -10.02
CA ILE A 29 16.55 -16.22 -11.12
C ILE A 29 16.84 -17.65 -10.63
N ASN A 30 17.11 -17.84 -9.34
CA ASN A 30 17.38 -19.15 -8.73
C ASN A 30 16.10 -19.79 -8.17
N ASN A 31 14.92 -19.32 -8.58
CA ASN A 31 13.62 -19.77 -8.10
C ASN A 31 13.43 -19.61 -6.58
N VAL A 32 14.10 -18.65 -5.95
CA VAL A 32 13.92 -18.30 -4.53
C VAL A 32 13.09 -17.03 -4.43
N CYS A 33 11.98 -17.12 -3.73
CA CYS A 33 11.09 -15.99 -3.45
C CYS A 33 11.24 -15.53 -2.00
N ASN A 34 11.22 -14.21 -1.79
CA ASN A 34 11.34 -13.58 -0.49
C ASN A 34 10.16 -12.64 -0.26
N PHE A 35 9.57 -12.70 0.93
CA PHE A 35 8.44 -11.88 1.34
C PHE A 35 8.84 -11.07 2.59
N ALA A 36 8.72 -9.74 2.51
CA ALA A 36 9.08 -8.81 3.59
C ALA A 36 10.51 -8.98 4.16
N SER A 37 11.44 -9.58 3.39
CA SER A 37 12.83 -9.86 3.82
C SER A 37 13.84 -8.79 3.37
N ARG A 38 13.36 -7.63 2.90
CA ARG A 38 14.19 -6.52 2.40
C ARG A 38 13.58 -5.17 2.77
N ASN A 39 14.36 -4.11 2.59
CA ASN A 39 13.94 -2.71 2.76
C ASN A 39 13.13 -2.22 1.55
N ASP A 40 12.07 -2.94 1.23
CA ASP A 40 11.10 -2.53 0.22
C ASP A 40 9.98 -1.70 0.89
N TYR A 41 9.29 -0.88 0.10
CA TYR A 41 8.33 0.09 0.63
C TYR A 41 6.97 -0.02 -0.08
N SER A 42 5.90 0.32 0.63
CA SER A 42 4.59 0.57 0.05
C SER A 42 4.06 1.91 0.53
N TYR A 43 3.34 2.62 -0.36
CA TYR A 43 2.78 3.94 -0.07
C TYR A 43 1.27 3.88 -0.26
N TRP A 44 0.55 4.51 0.67
CA TRP A 44 -0.91 4.50 0.73
C TRP A 44 -1.41 5.92 0.93
N LEU A 45 -2.57 6.25 0.34
CA LEU A 45 -3.25 7.50 0.65
C LEU A 45 -3.63 7.51 2.13
N SER A 46 -3.37 8.63 2.81
CA SER A 46 -3.61 8.77 4.24
C SER A 46 -4.92 9.48 4.57
N THR A 47 -5.31 9.41 5.84
CA THR A 47 -6.41 10.20 6.41
C THR A 47 -5.88 11.47 7.11
N PRO A 48 -6.76 12.38 7.56
CA PRO A 48 -6.37 13.51 8.42
C PRO A 48 -5.94 13.13 9.86
N ALA A 49 -5.78 11.85 10.18
CA ALA A 49 -5.33 11.40 11.50
C ALA A 49 -3.94 11.96 11.83
N LEU A 50 -3.78 12.48 13.05
CA LEU A 50 -2.53 13.11 13.48
C LEU A 50 -1.47 12.07 13.83
N MET A 51 -0.22 12.39 13.50
CA MET A 51 0.92 11.60 13.96
C MET A 51 1.02 11.62 15.50
N PRO A 52 1.45 10.51 16.11
CA PRO A 52 1.81 10.48 17.53
C PRO A 52 2.84 11.56 17.88
N MET A 53 2.72 12.13 19.08
CA MET A 53 3.59 13.23 19.54
C MET A 53 5.06 12.86 19.65
N ASP A 54 5.36 11.57 19.87
CA ASP A 54 6.72 11.03 19.91
C ASP A 54 7.36 10.88 18.53
N MET A 55 6.58 11.10 17.45
CA MET A 55 6.98 10.95 16.05
C MET A 55 7.54 9.56 15.71
N ALA A 56 7.21 8.54 16.52
CA ALA A 56 7.66 7.19 16.31
C ALA A 56 6.89 6.51 15.15
N PRO A 57 7.51 5.56 14.43
CA PRO A 57 6.81 4.78 13.41
C PRO A 57 5.63 3.99 14.00
N ILE A 58 4.49 4.08 13.33
CA ILE A 58 3.26 3.39 13.72
C ILE A 58 3.30 1.96 13.17
N THR A 59 2.89 0.99 13.98
CA THR A 59 2.94 -0.44 13.60
C THR A 59 1.66 -1.18 13.97
N GLY A 60 1.45 -2.34 13.35
CA GLY A 60 0.32 -3.21 13.64
C GLY A 60 -1.05 -2.57 13.35
N ARG A 61 -2.06 -2.88 14.16
CA ARG A 61 -3.42 -2.37 13.97
C ARG A 61 -3.56 -0.87 14.21
N ALA A 62 -2.58 -0.24 14.86
CA ALA A 62 -2.59 1.21 15.06
C ALA A 62 -2.49 1.99 13.75
N LEU A 63 -2.13 1.35 12.63
CA LEU A 63 -2.14 1.95 11.30
C LEU A 63 -3.55 2.17 10.75
N GLU A 64 -4.55 1.43 11.20
CA GLU A 64 -5.91 1.42 10.62
C GLU A 64 -6.54 2.83 10.48
N PRO A 65 -6.44 3.75 11.46
CA PRO A 65 -6.99 5.10 11.33
C PRO A 65 -6.29 5.97 10.29
N TYR A 66 -5.07 5.61 9.87
CA TYR A 66 -4.23 6.41 8.98
C TYR A 66 -4.40 6.05 7.50
N ILE A 67 -5.00 4.91 7.17
CA ILE A 67 -5.11 4.41 5.80
C ILE A 67 -6.45 4.84 5.19
N SER A 68 -6.40 5.51 4.04
CA SER A 68 -7.59 5.90 3.28
C SER A 68 -8.36 4.69 2.77
N ARG A 69 -9.67 4.87 2.58
CA ARG A 69 -10.58 3.87 2.01
C ARG A 69 -10.99 4.29 0.61
N CYS A 70 -11.28 3.30 -0.22
CA CYS A 70 -11.66 3.48 -1.61
C CYS A 70 -12.82 2.53 -1.95
N THR A 71 -13.57 2.90 -2.98
CA THR A 71 -14.63 2.09 -3.57
C THR A 71 -14.45 2.10 -5.07
N VAL A 72 -14.45 0.93 -5.69
CA VAL A 72 -14.44 0.80 -7.16
C VAL A 72 -15.89 0.79 -7.63
N CYS A 73 -16.20 1.67 -8.60
CA CYS A 73 -17.53 1.82 -9.16
C CYS A 73 -17.53 1.40 -10.64
N GLU A 74 -18.66 0.86 -11.11
CA GLU A 74 -18.90 0.59 -12.53
C GLU A 74 -19.74 1.73 -13.13
N GLY A 75 -19.27 2.33 -14.22
CA GLY A 75 -19.95 3.42 -14.93
C GLY A 75 -20.47 2.98 -16.31
N PRO A 76 -21.55 3.59 -16.83
CA PRO A 76 -22.13 3.23 -18.12
C PRO A 76 -21.26 3.66 -19.33
N THR A 77 -20.30 4.56 -19.12
CA THR A 77 -19.36 5.06 -20.12
C THR A 77 -17.97 5.20 -19.51
N ILE A 78 -16.92 5.19 -20.35
CA ILE A 78 -15.54 5.44 -19.89
C ILE A 78 -15.43 6.86 -19.33
N ALA A 79 -14.77 6.98 -18.18
CA ALA A 79 -14.43 8.24 -17.52
C ALA A 79 -13.14 8.84 -18.10
#